data_AF-A0A7J4RY89-F1
#
_entry.id   AF-A0A7J4RY89-F1
#
_cell.length_a   1.000
_cell.length_b   1.000
_cell.length_c   1.000
_cell.angle_alpha   90.00
_cell.angle_beta   90.00
_cell.angle_gamma   90.00
#
_symmetry.space_group_name_H-M   'P 1'
#
loop_
_entity.id
_entity.type
_entity.pdbx_description
1 polymer ?
#
loop_
_entity_poly.entity_id
_entity_poly.type
_entity_poly.pdbx_seq_one_letter_code
_entity_poly.pdbx_strand_id
1 'polypeptide(L)'
;MAEAVEAELIPDDSSKNLLATLLIASLLISAIFLAIAYSPSEKSVSSSAELVSSDEWRAFSVVAPIDTGINVYHDHFRTNDTYPQWLLDDLGVNRICELTFNGTWEERYEADREDCWDNLTTADIVYFPGTKIIGTSPDGDGGVLILDDPSDGHGTAVTGSVIDANPDAVIFFVEGFSDSAVLAAANQPLVDVISTSFGAIGSVPVPGIEDATRVAVVDHNKLHTGAADNSPSPAIQDATAGPPWSIGIAGYAEEGDDQKEIMSGSYPDISADWTQYLPNHDDIDGYHETSGTSFATPRTAGIISFVLQSLRHEFTDSSSGASEERGGMLVDGDNFSVSNADVRQAINLSAWYPEFGWDPTSGTMPISPVMPCTQTGWGLVNLSNIQPLIAHLNQTEPLSDRPSDVEACMAANQELRESYWGAYPSTVHSIVVNFADEQTTWRD
;
A
#
# COMPACT_ATOMS: atom_id res chain seq x y z
N MET A 1 -44.14 69.68 38.65
CA MET A 1 -45.43 69.65 39.36
C MET A 1 -46.19 68.43 38.86
N ALA A 2 -46.69 67.63 39.80
CA ALA A 2 -47.53 66.44 39.68
C ALA A 2 -46.86 65.14 39.18
N GLU A 3 -46.30 64.40 40.14
CA GLU A 3 -46.32 62.93 40.20
C GLU A 3 -47.73 62.42 40.53
N ALA A 4 -48.06 61.20 40.06
CA ALA A 4 -48.83 60.12 40.70
C ALA A 4 -49.54 59.28 39.63
N VAL A 5 -49.75 57.96 39.67
CA VAL A 5 -49.42 56.81 40.53
C VAL A 5 -49.76 55.56 39.67
N GLU A 6 -49.12 54.44 39.96
CA GLU A 6 -49.20 53.11 39.34
C GLU A 6 -50.61 52.49 39.20
N ALA A 7 -50.73 51.58 38.22
CA ALA A 7 -51.55 50.38 38.35
C ALA A 7 -50.86 49.20 37.63
N GLU A 8 -50.58 48.15 38.41
CA GLU A 8 -50.06 46.85 37.98
C GLU A 8 -50.99 46.11 37.01
N LEU A 9 -50.39 45.31 36.13
CA LEU A 9 -51.00 44.09 35.57
C LEU A 9 -49.88 43.09 35.27
N ILE A 10 -49.68 42.13 36.18
CA ILE A 10 -48.81 40.96 36.03
C ILE A 10 -49.53 39.94 35.13
N PRO A 11 -48.93 39.45 34.03
CA PRO A 11 -49.46 38.30 33.32
C PRO A 11 -49.02 36.98 33.98
N ASP A 12 -50.00 36.11 34.16
CA ASP A 12 -49.99 34.79 34.80
C ASP A 12 -49.37 33.69 33.89
N ASP A 13 -48.08 33.83 33.52
CA ASP A 13 -47.42 32.88 32.59
C ASP A 13 -46.01 32.39 33.06
N SER A 14 -45.62 32.70 34.29
CA SER A 14 -44.30 32.35 34.84
C SER A 14 -44.24 30.92 35.40
N SER A 15 -45.34 30.39 35.93
CA SER A 15 -45.35 29.11 36.67
C SER A 15 -45.27 27.87 35.77
N LYS A 16 -45.86 27.92 34.56
CA LYS A 16 -45.86 26.79 33.61
C LYS A 16 -44.49 26.61 32.93
N ASN A 17 -43.81 27.71 32.63
CA ASN A 17 -42.48 27.70 32.03
C ASN A 17 -41.40 27.21 33.02
N LEU A 18 -41.55 27.53 34.31
CA LEU A 18 -40.66 27.05 35.37
C LEU A 18 -40.81 25.53 35.61
N LEU A 19 -42.04 25.02 35.60
CA LEU A 19 -42.30 23.59 35.74
C LEU A 19 -41.78 22.77 34.55
N ALA A 20 -41.96 23.30 33.32
CA ALA A 20 -41.44 22.65 32.12
C ALA A 20 -39.90 22.62 32.09
N THR A 21 -39.23 23.72 32.48
CA THR A 21 -37.77 23.77 32.57
C THR A 21 -37.21 22.86 33.66
N LEU A 22 -37.87 22.77 34.82
CA LEU A 22 -37.48 21.83 35.89
C LEU A 22 -37.66 20.36 35.46
N LEU A 23 -38.71 20.04 34.71
CA LEU A 23 -38.94 18.70 34.17
C LEU A 23 -37.86 18.31 33.15
N ILE A 24 -37.52 19.20 32.21
CA ILE A 24 -36.49 18.94 31.20
C ILE A 24 -35.11 18.80 31.86
N ALA A 25 -34.78 19.65 32.84
CA ALA A 25 -33.54 19.53 33.60
C ALA A 25 -33.47 18.21 34.40
N SER A 26 -34.58 17.76 34.98
CA SER A 26 -34.63 16.48 35.70
C SER A 26 -34.44 15.27 34.77
N LEU A 27 -35.00 15.33 33.55
CA LEU A 27 -34.83 14.30 32.52
C LEU A 27 -33.38 14.21 32.03
N LEU A 28 -32.73 15.35 31.81
CA LEU A 28 -31.32 15.40 31.40
C LEU A 28 -30.39 14.85 32.49
N ILE A 29 -30.62 15.20 33.75
CA ILE A 29 -29.84 14.67 34.87
C ILE A 29 -30.05 13.16 35.01
N SER A 30 -31.29 12.67 34.87
CA SER A 30 -31.59 11.25 34.95
C SER A 30 -31.00 10.43 33.78
N ALA A 31 -30.88 11.02 32.59
CA ALA A 31 -30.22 10.41 31.43
C ALA A 31 -28.71 10.27 31.64
N ILE A 32 -28.07 11.28 32.25
CA ILE A 32 -26.64 11.24 32.63
C ILE A 32 -26.39 10.16 33.69
N PHE A 33 -27.26 10.05 34.70
CA PHE A 33 -27.15 8.98 35.70
C PHE A 33 -27.37 7.59 35.10
N LEU A 34 -28.26 7.43 34.11
CA LEU A 34 -28.40 6.16 33.38
C LEU A 34 -27.15 5.83 32.55
N ALA A 35 -26.53 6.82 31.89
CA ALA A 35 -25.31 6.61 31.10
C ALA A 35 -24.11 6.20 31.98
N ILE A 36 -24.01 6.78 33.18
CA ILE A 36 -22.97 6.41 34.17
C ILE A 36 -23.27 5.04 34.80
N ALA A 37 -24.54 4.70 35.02
CA ALA A 37 -24.94 3.41 35.59
C ALA A 37 -24.89 2.24 34.58
N TYR A 38 -24.94 2.52 33.26
CA TYR A 38 -24.80 1.54 32.17
C TYR A 38 -23.42 1.50 31.53
N SER A 39 -22.43 2.21 32.10
CA SER A 39 -21.04 2.00 31.70
C SER A 39 -20.63 0.57 32.12
N PRO A 40 -20.24 -0.30 31.19
CA PRO A 40 -19.89 -1.68 31.54
C PRO A 40 -18.68 -1.65 32.48
N SER A 41 -18.83 -2.24 33.68
CA SER A 41 -17.72 -2.33 34.61
C SER A 41 -16.60 -3.16 33.98
N GLU A 42 -15.42 -2.55 33.78
CA GLU A 42 -14.20 -3.31 33.57
C GLU A 42 -14.01 -4.24 34.77
N LYS A 43 -14.28 -5.52 34.56
CA LYS A 43 -13.84 -6.56 35.48
C LYS A 43 -12.32 -6.62 35.35
N SER A 44 -11.63 -6.11 36.36
CA SER A 44 -10.23 -6.43 36.60
C SER A 44 -10.11 -7.93 36.92
N VAL A 45 -9.96 -8.73 35.87
CA VAL A 45 -9.47 -10.10 36.01
C VAL A 45 -7.98 -9.98 36.27
N SER A 46 -7.60 -10.11 37.53
CA SER A 46 -6.23 -10.46 37.90
C SER A 46 -5.94 -11.86 37.37
N SER A 47 -5.51 -11.95 36.12
CA SER A 47 -4.74 -13.08 35.64
C SER A 47 -3.28 -12.70 35.78
N SER A 48 -2.67 -13.12 36.89
CA SER A 48 -1.25 -13.45 36.89
C SER A 48 -1.09 -14.68 35.99
N ALA A 49 -1.15 -14.45 34.67
CA ALA A 49 -0.68 -15.40 33.70
C ALA A 49 0.84 -15.28 33.73
N GLU A 50 1.49 -16.37 34.12
CA GLU A 50 2.90 -16.58 33.86
C GLU A 50 3.14 -16.26 32.38
N LEU A 51 4.09 -15.36 32.11
CA LEU A 51 4.64 -15.13 30.78
C LEU A 51 5.31 -16.43 30.34
N VAL A 52 4.51 -17.32 29.75
CA VAL A 52 5.02 -18.24 28.75
C VAL A 52 5.40 -17.33 27.59
N SER A 53 6.69 -17.22 27.28
CA SER A 53 7.09 -16.62 26.02
C SER A 53 6.52 -17.50 24.92
N SER A 54 5.40 -17.09 24.33
CA SER A 54 5.09 -17.56 23.00
C SER A 54 6.17 -16.96 22.10
N ASP A 55 6.97 -17.81 21.47
CA ASP A 55 7.83 -17.45 20.34
C ASP A 55 6.99 -17.04 19.10
N GLU A 56 5.70 -16.74 19.27
CA GLU A 56 4.77 -16.43 18.20
C GLU A 56 4.85 -14.94 17.87
N TRP A 57 5.61 -14.63 16.83
CA TRP A 57 5.54 -13.36 16.13
C TRP A 57 4.16 -13.22 15.47
N ARG A 58 3.68 -11.98 15.33
CA ARG A 58 2.40 -11.71 14.66
C ARG A 58 2.45 -12.12 13.18
N ALA A 59 1.29 -12.38 12.60
CA ALA A 59 1.15 -12.43 11.15
C ALA A 59 1.63 -11.09 10.54
N PHE A 60 2.27 -11.19 9.38
CA PHE A 60 2.90 -10.05 8.72
C PHE A 60 2.87 -10.25 7.21
N SER A 61 3.14 -9.16 6.48
CA SER A 61 3.40 -9.17 5.05
C SER A 61 4.63 -8.32 4.79
N VAL A 62 5.44 -8.72 3.81
CA VAL A 62 6.65 -8.00 3.41
C VAL A 62 6.43 -7.35 2.05
N VAL A 63 6.54 -6.04 2.00
CA VAL A 63 6.46 -5.25 0.76
C VAL A 63 7.85 -4.74 0.42
N ALA A 64 8.21 -4.80 -0.87
CA ALA A 64 9.46 -4.28 -1.39
C ALA A 64 9.22 -3.11 -2.35
N PRO A 65 9.13 -1.86 -1.84
CA PRO A 65 9.26 -0.67 -2.67
C PRO A 65 10.67 -0.58 -3.24
N ILE A 66 10.77 -0.27 -4.53
CA ILE A 66 12.03 -0.07 -5.23
C ILE A 66 12.09 1.37 -5.74
N ASP A 67 13.03 2.18 -5.24
CA ASP A 67 13.04 3.63 -5.47
C ASP A 67 14.38 4.32 -5.17
N THR A 68 14.42 5.66 -5.11
CA THR A 68 15.61 6.53 -5.00
C THR A 68 16.42 6.38 -3.72
N GLY A 69 15.77 6.00 -2.62
CA GLY A 69 16.30 6.01 -1.27
C GLY A 69 15.17 6.22 -0.26
N ILE A 70 15.47 6.16 1.03
CA ILE A 70 14.47 6.31 2.09
C ILE A 70 15.01 7.00 3.33
N ASN A 71 14.25 7.94 3.86
CA ASN A 71 14.51 8.59 5.14
C ASN A 71 14.10 7.68 6.31
N VAL A 72 15.00 6.78 6.71
CA VAL A 72 14.81 5.85 7.85
C VAL A 72 14.61 6.54 9.20
N TYR A 73 14.92 7.84 9.30
CA TYR A 73 14.77 8.61 10.53
C TYR A 73 13.36 9.17 10.74
N HIS A 74 12.54 9.19 9.70
CA HIS A 74 11.21 9.78 9.74
C HIS A 74 10.30 9.02 10.71
N ASP A 75 9.55 9.76 11.53
CA ASP A 75 8.71 9.21 12.59
C ASP A 75 7.58 8.31 12.04
N HIS A 76 7.20 8.51 10.78
CA HIS A 76 6.25 7.67 10.05
C HIS A 76 6.64 6.18 9.99
N PHE A 77 7.94 5.89 9.95
CA PHE A 77 8.45 4.52 9.83
C PHE A 77 8.80 3.90 11.17
N ARG A 78 8.60 4.62 12.28
CA ARG A 78 8.92 4.14 13.62
C ARG A 78 8.02 2.98 14.01
N THR A 79 8.60 2.05 14.76
CA THR A 79 7.87 0.95 15.36
C THR A 79 8.44 0.59 16.72
N ASN A 80 7.59 0.05 17.59
CA ASN A 80 8.03 -0.57 18.85
C ASN A 80 8.35 -2.06 18.68
N ASP A 81 8.08 -2.60 17.49
CA ASP A 81 8.38 -3.97 17.12
C ASP A 81 9.90 -4.19 17.08
N THR A 82 10.34 -5.29 17.69
CA THR A 82 11.69 -5.82 17.47
C THR A 82 11.54 -7.05 16.59
N TYR A 83 12.10 -7.00 15.39
CA TYR A 83 11.97 -8.11 14.46
C TYR A 83 12.72 -9.35 15.00
N PRO A 84 12.08 -10.52 15.00
CA PRO A 84 12.69 -11.73 15.53
C PRO A 84 13.87 -12.14 14.63
N GLN A 85 14.89 -12.77 15.23
CA GLN A 85 16.12 -13.11 14.52
C GLN A 85 15.87 -13.97 13.28
N TRP A 86 14.92 -14.91 13.33
CA TRP A 86 14.60 -15.76 12.18
C TRP A 86 14.11 -14.94 10.97
N LEU A 87 13.37 -13.85 11.19
CA LEU A 87 12.90 -12.97 10.11
C LEU A 87 14.07 -12.22 9.46
N LEU A 88 15.03 -11.76 10.29
CA LEU A 88 16.23 -11.09 9.81
C LEU A 88 17.14 -12.06 9.04
N ASP A 89 17.30 -13.29 9.53
CA ASP A 89 18.08 -14.34 8.89
C ASP A 89 17.49 -14.74 7.53
N ASP A 90 16.16 -14.92 7.46
CA ASP A 90 15.45 -15.28 6.23
C ASP A 90 15.45 -14.16 5.18
N LEU A 91 15.51 -12.90 5.61
CA LEU A 91 15.72 -11.73 4.73
C LEU A 91 17.20 -11.47 4.42
N GLY A 92 18.11 -12.30 4.93
CA GLY A 92 19.54 -12.21 4.64
C GLY A 92 20.23 -10.98 5.26
N VAL A 93 19.66 -10.40 6.32
CA VAL A 93 20.23 -9.25 7.02
C VAL A 93 21.64 -9.59 7.50
N ASN A 94 22.62 -8.81 7.05
CA ASN A 94 24.03 -9.00 7.39
C ASN A 94 24.65 -7.78 8.09
N ARG A 95 23.88 -6.69 8.20
CA ARG A 95 24.28 -5.44 8.86
C ARG A 95 23.14 -4.93 9.74
N ILE A 96 23.48 -4.40 10.91
CA ILE A 96 22.55 -3.68 11.78
C ILE A 96 23.10 -2.28 11.96
N CYS A 97 22.25 -1.28 11.75
CA CYS A 97 22.55 0.12 12.01
C CYS A 97 21.67 0.63 13.15
N GLU A 98 22.28 0.83 14.32
CA GLU A 98 21.61 1.41 15.49
C GLU A 98 21.49 2.93 15.29
N LEU A 99 20.29 3.37 14.91
CA LEU A 99 20.05 4.78 14.57
C LEU A 99 19.84 5.67 15.80
N THR A 100 20.31 6.91 15.70
CA THR A 100 20.02 7.98 16.65
C THR A 100 18.62 8.55 16.40
N PHE A 101 17.79 8.64 17.45
CA PHE A 101 16.41 9.16 17.37
C PHE A 101 16.22 10.46 18.16
N ASN A 102 17.29 11.19 18.45
CA ASN A 102 17.25 12.47 19.15
C ASN A 102 17.96 13.55 18.33
N GLY A 103 17.39 14.76 18.32
CA GLY A 103 17.86 15.86 17.48
C GLY A 103 17.12 15.95 16.14
N THR A 104 17.55 16.90 15.33
CA THR A 104 17.07 17.12 13.95
C THR A 104 17.54 16.00 13.02
N TRP A 105 17.00 15.95 11.79
CA TRP A 105 17.44 15.01 10.76
C TRP A 105 18.98 15.04 10.58
N GLU A 106 19.55 16.23 10.39
CA GLU A 106 21.01 16.42 10.19
C GLU A 106 21.82 15.94 11.40
N GLU A 107 21.35 16.23 12.62
CA GLU A 107 22.03 15.80 13.85
C GLU A 107 22.02 14.27 14.00
N ARG A 108 20.93 13.61 13.59
CA ARG A 108 20.83 12.14 13.60
C ARG A 108 21.73 11.52 12.54
N TYR A 109 21.68 12.03 11.31
CA TYR A 109 22.55 11.57 10.22
C TYR A 109 24.03 11.69 10.57
N GLU A 110 24.48 12.86 11.04
CA GLU A 110 25.89 13.07 11.40
C GLU A 110 26.33 12.22 12.60
N ALA A 111 25.43 11.90 13.53
CA ALA A 111 25.73 11.01 14.66
C ALA A 111 25.96 9.55 14.24
N ASP A 112 25.24 9.08 13.21
CA ASP A 112 25.30 7.68 12.78
C ASP A 112 26.24 7.47 11.58
N ARG A 113 26.76 8.56 10.98
CA ARG A 113 27.54 8.54 9.74
C ARG A 113 28.74 7.59 9.80
N GLU A 114 29.60 7.75 10.81
CA GLU A 114 30.85 6.98 10.91
C GLU A 114 30.62 5.49 11.23
N ASP A 115 29.55 5.15 11.95
CA ASP A 115 29.29 3.78 12.43
C ASP A 115 28.38 2.99 11.46
N CYS A 116 27.44 3.66 10.80
CA CYS A 116 26.54 3.08 9.81
C CYS A 116 26.89 3.50 8.37
N TRP A 117 26.55 4.73 7.99
CA TRP A 117 26.42 5.15 6.59
C TRP A 117 27.73 5.07 5.79
N ASP A 118 28.85 5.53 6.36
CA ASP A 118 30.16 5.57 5.69
C ASP A 118 30.74 4.17 5.40
N ASN A 119 30.15 3.10 5.97
CA ASN A 119 30.66 1.74 5.90
C ASN A 119 29.79 0.78 5.08
N LEU A 120 28.65 1.24 4.56
CA LEU A 120 27.75 0.41 3.77
C LEU A 120 28.34 0.11 2.39
N THR A 121 27.99 -1.05 1.85
CA THR A 121 28.36 -1.55 0.55
C THR A 121 27.14 -2.11 -0.18
N THR A 122 27.24 -2.32 -1.50
CA THR A 122 26.14 -2.86 -2.31
C THR A 122 25.78 -4.32 -2.00
N ALA A 123 26.56 -4.99 -1.15
CA ALA A 123 26.27 -6.34 -0.68
C ALA A 123 25.53 -6.37 0.66
N ASP A 124 25.31 -5.21 1.29
CA ASP A 124 24.69 -5.13 2.59
C ASP A 124 23.16 -5.16 2.49
N ILE A 125 22.55 -5.94 3.40
CA ILE A 125 21.13 -5.91 3.72
C ILE A 125 21.05 -5.47 5.18
N VAL A 126 20.53 -4.27 5.38
CA VAL A 126 20.65 -3.51 6.62
C VAL A 126 19.33 -3.50 7.36
N TYR A 127 19.33 -3.91 8.62
CA TYR A 127 18.22 -3.69 9.54
C TYR A 127 18.46 -2.42 10.36
N PHE A 128 17.40 -1.61 10.50
CA PHE A 128 17.38 -0.38 11.29
C PHE A 128 16.44 -0.56 12.50
N PRO A 129 16.94 -1.01 13.67
CA PRO A 129 16.11 -1.26 14.85
C PRO A 129 15.24 -0.06 15.26
N GLY A 130 14.00 -0.34 15.65
CA GLY A 130 13.00 0.68 15.97
C GLY A 130 12.33 1.33 14.75
N THR A 131 12.63 0.85 13.54
CA THR A 131 11.91 1.20 12.31
C THR A 131 11.29 -0.05 11.68
N LYS A 132 10.38 0.15 10.72
CA LYS A 132 9.78 -0.94 9.93
C LYS A 132 10.68 -1.44 8.78
N ILE A 133 11.88 -0.87 8.63
CA ILE A 133 12.66 -0.92 7.40
C ILE A 133 13.84 -1.89 7.53
N ILE A 134 13.97 -2.72 6.51
CA ILE A 134 15.19 -3.44 6.12
C ILE A 134 15.54 -2.92 4.72
N GLY A 135 16.76 -2.43 4.53
CA GLY A 135 17.18 -1.74 3.30
C GLY A 135 18.34 -2.42 2.59
N THR A 136 18.41 -2.28 1.27
CA THR A 136 19.57 -2.67 0.46
C THR A 136 19.73 -1.75 -0.75
N SER A 137 20.94 -1.64 -1.29
CA SER A 137 21.28 -0.81 -2.46
C SER A 137 22.17 -1.60 -3.42
N PRO A 138 21.60 -2.51 -4.22
CA PRO A 138 22.38 -3.39 -5.09
C PRO A 138 23.08 -2.63 -6.23
N ASP A 139 22.52 -1.50 -6.65
CA ASP A 139 23.06 -0.69 -7.76
C ASP A 139 24.25 0.18 -7.31
N GLY A 140 24.20 0.73 -6.08
CA GLY A 140 25.27 1.53 -5.49
C GLY A 140 25.53 2.87 -6.18
N ASP A 141 24.54 3.40 -6.88
CA ASP A 141 24.61 4.62 -7.66
C ASP A 141 24.02 5.86 -6.96
N GLY A 142 23.25 5.66 -5.89
CA GLY A 142 22.83 6.72 -4.97
C GLY A 142 23.91 7.05 -3.94
N GLY A 143 24.11 8.34 -3.69
CA GLY A 143 25.29 8.85 -2.96
C GLY A 143 25.56 8.16 -1.63
N VAL A 144 24.60 8.21 -0.70
CA VAL A 144 24.65 7.47 0.57
C VAL A 144 23.70 6.29 0.44
N LEU A 145 24.25 5.06 0.43
CA LEU A 145 23.45 3.85 0.17
C LEU A 145 22.24 3.75 1.11
N ILE A 146 21.08 3.43 0.53
CA ILE A 146 19.74 3.29 1.13
C ILE A 146 19.12 4.62 1.56
N LEU A 147 19.91 5.56 2.08
CA LEU A 147 19.40 6.83 2.61
C LEU A 147 19.00 7.75 1.46
N ASP A 148 17.81 8.36 1.57
CA ASP A 148 17.29 9.24 0.52
C ASP A 148 18.23 10.43 0.21
N ASP A 149 18.30 10.82 -1.05
CA ASP A 149 19.06 11.99 -1.46
C ASP A 149 18.33 13.25 -0.93
N PRO A 150 19.00 14.19 -0.25
CA PRO A 150 18.36 15.45 0.16
C PRO A 150 17.71 16.25 -0.99
N SER A 151 18.05 15.96 -2.25
CA SER A 151 17.49 16.56 -3.45
C SER A 151 16.42 15.72 -4.16
N ASP A 152 16.18 14.48 -3.72
CA ASP A 152 15.16 13.57 -4.26
C ASP A 152 14.53 12.76 -3.12
N GLY A 153 13.27 13.09 -2.78
CA GLY A 153 12.55 12.48 -1.65
C GLY A 153 11.53 11.41 -2.05
N HIS A 154 11.63 10.92 -3.28
CA HIS A 154 10.58 10.13 -3.89
C HIS A 154 10.36 8.80 -3.16
N GLY A 155 11.42 8.05 -2.86
CA GLY A 155 11.32 6.77 -2.18
C GLY A 155 10.79 6.83 -0.74
N THR A 156 11.04 7.94 -0.03
CA THR A 156 10.39 8.22 1.27
C THR A 156 8.86 8.32 1.13
N ALA A 157 8.37 9.11 0.18
CA ALA A 157 6.94 9.28 -0.04
C ALA A 157 6.27 7.98 -0.54
N VAL A 158 6.92 7.29 -1.49
CA VAL A 158 6.48 5.99 -2.02
C VAL A 158 6.32 4.96 -0.90
N THR A 159 7.32 4.82 -0.03
CA THR A 159 7.23 3.89 1.10
C THR A 159 6.18 4.34 2.12
N GLY A 160 6.03 5.65 2.33
CA GLY A 160 4.94 6.20 3.14
C GLY A 160 3.56 5.76 2.67
N SER A 161 3.34 5.71 1.35
CA SER A 161 2.07 5.29 0.75
C SER A 161 1.74 3.83 1.06
N VAL A 162 2.75 2.94 1.12
CA VAL A 162 2.58 1.55 1.55
C VAL A 162 2.11 1.51 3.00
N ILE A 163 2.82 2.22 3.88
CA ILE A 163 2.58 2.23 5.33
C ILE A 163 1.22 2.84 5.67
N ASP A 164 0.76 3.86 4.93
CA ASP A 164 -0.56 4.44 5.13
C ASP A 164 -1.68 3.43 4.85
N ALA A 165 -1.44 2.42 4.02
CA ALA A 165 -2.43 1.39 3.70
C ALA A 165 -2.27 0.15 4.59
N ASN A 166 -1.04 -0.20 4.95
CA ASN A 166 -0.75 -1.21 5.96
C ASN A 166 0.30 -0.70 6.97
N PRO A 167 -0.14 -0.16 8.11
CA PRO A 167 0.77 0.34 9.14
C PRO A 167 1.68 -0.74 9.76
N ASP A 168 1.34 -2.01 9.60
CA ASP A 168 2.05 -3.15 10.19
C ASP A 168 2.93 -3.91 9.19
N ALA A 169 3.00 -3.44 7.94
CA ALA A 169 3.87 -4.04 6.92
C ALA A 169 5.34 -4.01 7.33
N VAL A 170 6.05 -5.08 7.00
CA VAL A 170 7.51 -5.11 7.01
C VAL A 170 7.99 -4.57 5.67
N ILE A 171 8.89 -3.59 5.69
CA ILE A 171 9.42 -2.98 4.46
C ILE A 171 10.79 -3.56 4.16
N PHE A 172 10.91 -4.22 3.01
CA PHE A 172 12.19 -4.58 2.39
C PHE A 172 12.51 -3.55 1.29
N PHE A 173 13.03 -2.40 1.68
CA PHE A 173 13.31 -1.30 0.76
C PHE A 173 14.52 -1.64 -0.12
N VAL A 174 14.41 -1.39 -1.43
CA VAL A 174 15.51 -1.55 -2.37
C VAL A 174 15.77 -0.21 -3.05
N GLU A 175 16.95 0.34 -2.84
CA GLU A 175 17.41 1.51 -3.59
C GLU A 175 17.83 1.10 -5.00
N GLY A 176 17.30 1.76 -6.02
CA GLY A 176 17.69 1.60 -7.41
C GLY A 176 16.54 1.62 -8.40
N PHE A 177 16.89 1.53 -9.69
CA PHE A 177 15.93 1.54 -10.81
C PHE A 177 16.23 0.44 -11.84
N SER A 178 17.12 -0.48 -11.52
CA SER A 178 17.63 -1.48 -12.45
C SER A 178 16.88 -2.82 -12.36
N ASP A 179 17.17 -3.69 -13.32
CA ASP A 179 16.81 -5.12 -13.24
C ASP A 179 17.44 -5.79 -12.01
N SER A 180 18.65 -5.36 -11.61
CA SER A 180 19.35 -5.86 -10.42
C SER A 180 18.63 -5.48 -9.13
N ALA A 181 18.06 -4.27 -9.04
CA ALA A 181 17.22 -3.86 -7.92
C ALA A 181 15.94 -4.71 -7.84
N VAL A 182 15.24 -4.90 -8.97
CA VAL A 182 14.06 -5.77 -9.02
C VAL A 182 14.41 -7.22 -8.67
N LEU A 183 15.52 -7.75 -9.17
CA LEU A 183 15.99 -9.10 -8.85
C LEU A 183 16.40 -9.24 -7.39
N ALA A 184 16.94 -8.20 -6.75
CA ALA A 184 17.24 -8.21 -5.33
C ALA A 184 15.97 -8.45 -4.50
N ALA A 185 14.87 -7.75 -4.80
CA ALA A 185 13.56 -7.99 -4.18
C ALA A 185 12.95 -9.34 -4.59
N ALA A 186 13.06 -9.71 -5.88
CA ALA A 186 12.53 -10.95 -6.43
C ALA A 186 13.14 -12.20 -5.78
N ASN A 187 14.41 -12.14 -5.39
CA ASN A 187 15.10 -13.28 -4.76
C ASN A 187 14.92 -13.36 -3.24
N GLN A 188 14.27 -12.38 -2.59
CA GLN A 188 13.99 -12.47 -1.15
C GLN A 188 12.86 -13.44 -0.84
N PRO A 189 13.05 -14.48 -0.02
CA PRO A 189 12.03 -15.52 0.16
C PRO A 189 10.72 -15.01 0.77
N LEU A 190 10.78 -13.99 1.63
CA LEU A 190 9.63 -13.51 2.39
C LEU A 190 8.85 -12.36 1.74
N VAL A 191 9.35 -11.77 0.64
CA VAL A 191 8.70 -10.65 -0.06
C VAL A 191 7.43 -11.14 -0.78
N ASP A 192 6.30 -10.48 -0.49
CA ASP A 192 5.00 -10.76 -1.11
C ASP A 192 4.77 -9.94 -2.37
N VAL A 193 5.00 -8.64 -2.24
CA VAL A 193 4.64 -7.63 -3.24
C VAL A 193 5.85 -6.76 -3.52
N ILE A 194 6.21 -6.66 -4.79
CA ILE A 194 7.23 -5.75 -5.28
C ILE A 194 6.53 -4.56 -5.93
N SER A 195 6.94 -3.35 -5.60
CA SER A 195 6.36 -2.11 -6.13
C SER A 195 7.41 -1.26 -6.82
N THR A 196 7.22 -0.99 -8.11
CA THR A 196 8.08 -0.09 -8.90
C THR A 196 7.30 1.19 -9.23
N SER A 197 7.68 2.29 -8.58
CA SER A 197 7.03 3.60 -8.72
C SER A 197 7.72 4.52 -9.72
N PHE A 198 8.39 3.92 -10.71
CA PHE A 198 9.19 4.60 -11.73
C PHE A 198 8.89 4.03 -13.11
N GLY A 199 9.21 4.78 -14.14
CA GLY A 199 8.98 4.39 -15.53
C GLY A 199 9.54 5.42 -16.49
N ALA A 200 9.68 5.05 -17.76
CA ALA A 200 10.18 5.97 -18.77
C ALA A 200 9.06 6.91 -19.22
N ILE A 201 9.33 8.21 -19.17
CA ILE A 201 8.36 9.27 -19.53
C ILE A 201 7.74 9.00 -20.91
N GLY A 202 6.40 9.06 -20.97
CA GLY A 202 5.63 8.78 -22.18
C GLY A 202 5.47 7.29 -22.49
N SER A 203 5.71 6.43 -21.49
CA SER A 203 5.76 4.97 -21.64
C SER A 203 6.69 4.56 -22.78
N VAL A 204 7.89 5.16 -22.82
CA VAL A 204 8.90 4.73 -23.78
C VAL A 204 9.32 3.32 -23.39
N PRO A 205 9.27 2.33 -24.30
CA PRO A 205 9.60 0.97 -23.94
C PRO A 205 11.11 0.84 -23.77
N VAL A 206 11.57 0.84 -22.52
CA VAL A 206 12.97 0.63 -22.14
C VAL A 206 13.09 -0.80 -21.61
N PRO A 207 13.85 -1.69 -22.30
CA PRO A 207 13.99 -3.09 -21.88
C PRO A 207 14.81 -3.25 -20.60
N GLY A 208 14.56 -4.35 -19.90
CA GLY A 208 15.33 -4.87 -18.76
C GLY A 208 14.46 -5.10 -17.52
N ILE A 209 13.64 -4.11 -17.14
CA ILE A 209 12.81 -4.18 -15.93
C ILE A 209 11.70 -5.23 -16.07
N GLU A 210 11.12 -5.36 -17.26
CA GLU A 210 10.12 -6.38 -17.57
C GLU A 210 10.67 -7.80 -17.33
N ASP A 211 11.94 -8.06 -17.67
CA ASP A 211 12.55 -9.38 -17.52
C ASP A 211 12.69 -9.75 -16.03
N ALA A 212 13.10 -8.79 -15.19
CA ALA A 212 13.23 -8.98 -13.75
C ALA A 212 11.86 -9.11 -13.05
N THR A 213 10.87 -8.32 -13.45
CA THR A 213 9.51 -8.43 -12.91
C THR A 213 8.84 -9.74 -13.35
N ARG A 214 9.18 -10.26 -14.53
CA ARG A 214 8.78 -11.61 -14.96
C ARG A 214 9.32 -12.66 -14.00
N VAL A 215 10.60 -12.60 -13.65
CA VAL A 215 11.19 -13.54 -12.69
C VAL A 215 10.45 -13.47 -11.34
N ALA A 216 10.17 -12.28 -10.84
CA ALA A 216 9.44 -12.12 -9.58
C ALA A 216 8.04 -12.77 -9.60
N VAL A 217 7.26 -12.55 -10.65
CA VAL A 217 5.87 -13.00 -10.69
C VAL A 217 5.75 -14.44 -11.21
N VAL A 218 6.45 -14.77 -12.29
CA VAL A 218 6.36 -16.04 -13.01
C VAL A 218 7.17 -17.12 -12.33
N ASP A 219 8.40 -16.80 -11.94
CA ASP A 219 9.33 -17.80 -11.44
C ASP A 219 9.22 -17.90 -9.91
N HIS A 220 8.92 -16.79 -9.21
CA HIS A 220 8.82 -16.72 -7.74
C HIS A 220 7.40 -16.51 -7.19
N ASN A 221 6.36 -16.52 -8.04
CA ASN A 221 4.95 -16.45 -7.65
C ASN A 221 4.55 -15.23 -6.79
N LYS A 222 5.34 -14.16 -6.83
CA LYS A 222 5.04 -12.91 -6.11
C LYS A 222 4.02 -12.06 -6.85
N LEU A 223 3.59 -10.98 -6.21
CA LEU A 223 2.85 -9.91 -6.86
C LEU A 223 3.79 -8.76 -7.25
N HIS A 224 3.49 -8.14 -8.38
CA HIS A 224 4.18 -6.94 -8.83
C HIS A 224 3.18 -5.84 -9.17
N THR A 225 3.36 -4.66 -8.58
CA THR A 225 2.59 -3.45 -8.89
C THR A 225 3.49 -2.45 -9.59
N GLY A 226 3.14 -2.06 -10.82
CA GLY A 226 3.92 -1.13 -11.65
C GLY A 226 3.17 0.14 -11.96
N ALA A 227 3.82 1.29 -11.81
CA ALA A 227 3.26 2.59 -12.10
C ALA A 227 3.11 2.82 -13.61
N ALA A 228 1.89 3.15 -14.06
CA ALA A 228 1.71 3.68 -15.40
C ALA A 228 2.32 5.09 -15.50
N ASP A 229 2.53 5.58 -16.72
CA ASP A 229 3.17 6.89 -16.92
C ASP A 229 2.32 8.05 -16.38
N ASN A 230 3.00 9.11 -15.91
CA ASN A 230 2.37 10.39 -15.53
C ASN A 230 2.06 11.27 -16.75
N SER A 231 1.62 10.63 -17.84
CA SER A 231 0.95 11.24 -18.97
C SER A 231 -0.17 10.30 -19.43
N PRO A 232 -1.12 10.73 -20.29
CA PRO A 232 -2.18 9.86 -20.79
C PRO A 232 -1.70 8.75 -21.74
N SER A 233 -0.40 8.46 -21.78
CA SER A 233 0.21 7.41 -22.58
C SER A 233 -0.34 6.03 -22.21
N PRO A 234 -0.49 5.11 -23.19
CA PRO A 234 -0.94 3.75 -22.91
C PRO A 234 0.08 2.99 -22.04
N ALA A 235 -0.38 2.41 -20.93
CA ALA A 235 0.43 1.59 -20.04
C ALA A 235 0.95 0.31 -20.71
N ILE A 236 0.29 -0.16 -21.78
CA ILE A 236 0.63 -1.41 -22.49
C ILE A 236 2.12 -1.54 -22.83
N GLN A 237 2.78 -0.44 -23.17
CA GLN A 237 4.18 -0.37 -23.61
C GLN A 237 5.15 0.09 -22.51
N ASP A 238 4.63 0.43 -21.33
CA ASP A 238 5.43 0.78 -20.16
C ASP A 238 6.10 -0.47 -19.58
N ALA A 239 7.40 -0.45 -19.30
CA ALA A 239 8.13 -1.64 -18.86
C ALA A 239 7.78 -2.12 -17.44
N THR A 240 7.09 -1.29 -16.64
CA THR A 240 6.68 -1.64 -15.27
C THR A 240 5.20 -2.00 -15.20
N ALA A 241 4.33 -1.20 -15.80
CA ALA A 241 2.89 -1.40 -15.78
C ALA A 241 2.38 -2.27 -16.93
N GLY A 242 3.06 -2.24 -18.07
CA GLY A 242 2.65 -2.89 -19.31
C GLY A 242 2.82 -4.41 -19.37
N PRO A 243 3.83 -5.05 -18.75
CA PRO A 243 4.02 -6.48 -18.88
C PRO A 243 2.82 -7.28 -18.34
N PRO A 244 2.36 -8.33 -19.03
CA PRO A 244 1.10 -9.01 -18.69
C PRO A 244 1.07 -9.68 -17.31
N TRP A 245 2.23 -9.94 -16.72
CA TRP A 245 2.39 -10.45 -15.35
C TRP A 245 2.37 -9.34 -14.29
N SER A 246 2.47 -8.07 -14.66
CA SER A 246 2.38 -6.94 -13.73
C SER A 246 0.92 -6.56 -13.46
N ILE A 247 0.64 -5.97 -12.30
CA ILE A 247 -0.58 -5.19 -12.06
C ILE A 247 -0.23 -3.74 -12.39
N GLY A 248 -0.65 -3.27 -13.55
CA GLY A 248 -0.40 -1.90 -14.02
C GLY A 248 -1.37 -0.92 -13.39
N ILE A 249 -0.85 0.12 -12.74
CA ILE A 249 -1.65 1.04 -11.91
C ILE A 249 -1.60 2.45 -12.47
N ALA A 250 -2.76 2.99 -12.76
CA ALA A 250 -2.93 4.40 -13.08
C ALA A 250 -3.42 5.20 -11.86
N GLY A 251 -3.32 6.52 -11.94
CA GLY A 251 -3.88 7.45 -10.98
C GLY A 251 -5.36 7.71 -11.14
N TYR A 252 -6.01 7.86 -10.00
CA TYR A 252 -7.37 8.33 -9.84
C TYR A 252 -7.43 9.39 -8.74
N ALA A 253 -8.21 10.44 -8.94
CA ALA A 253 -8.42 11.47 -7.95
C ALA A 253 -9.49 11.01 -6.96
N GLU A 254 -9.09 10.58 -5.77
CA GLU A 254 -10.03 10.28 -4.70
C GLU A 254 -10.58 11.56 -4.05
N GLU A 255 -11.71 11.41 -3.38
CA GLU A 255 -12.43 12.47 -2.68
C GLU A 255 -13.08 13.52 -3.60
N GLY A 256 -12.46 14.69 -3.76
CA GLY A 256 -13.16 15.91 -4.17
C GLY A 256 -13.82 15.84 -5.54
N ASP A 257 -13.28 15.04 -6.45
CA ASP A 257 -13.74 14.98 -7.83
C ASP A 257 -14.04 13.55 -8.32
N ASP A 258 -13.57 12.50 -7.63
CA ASP A 258 -13.89 11.10 -7.92
C ASP A 258 -13.83 10.79 -9.43
N GLN A 259 -12.69 11.10 -10.06
CA GLN A 259 -12.52 11.01 -11.51
C GLN A 259 -11.11 10.55 -11.92
N LYS A 260 -10.96 10.21 -13.21
CA LYS A 260 -9.64 9.92 -13.80
C LYS A 260 -8.79 11.18 -13.87
N GLU A 261 -7.57 11.09 -13.36
CA GLU A 261 -6.55 12.12 -13.53
C GLU A 261 -6.17 12.32 -15.01
N ILE A 262 -6.16 13.58 -15.48
CA ILE A 262 -5.89 13.86 -16.91
C ILE A 262 -4.48 13.42 -17.31
N MET A 263 -3.55 13.57 -16.37
CA MET A 263 -2.13 13.25 -16.56
C MET A 263 -1.79 11.81 -16.20
N SER A 264 -2.79 10.94 -16.03
CA SER A 264 -2.58 9.55 -15.65
C SER A 264 -2.67 8.61 -16.86
N GLY A 265 -1.82 7.59 -16.87
CA GLY A 265 -1.75 6.55 -17.89
C GLY A 265 -3.09 5.94 -18.28
N SER A 266 -3.17 5.41 -19.50
CA SER A 266 -4.39 4.77 -20.03
C SER A 266 -4.19 3.28 -20.23
N TYR A 267 -5.27 2.51 -20.32
CA TYR A 267 -5.24 1.05 -20.38
C TYR A 267 -4.49 0.36 -19.21
N PRO A 268 -4.65 0.81 -17.95
CA PRO A 268 -4.07 0.10 -16.80
C PRO A 268 -4.86 -1.19 -16.50
N ASP A 269 -4.39 -1.98 -15.53
CA ASP A 269 -5.22 -3.01 -14.89
C ASP A 269 -6.24 -2.38 -13.94
N ILE A 270 -5.83 -1.40 -13.14
CA ILE A 270 -6.68 -0.66 -12.19
C ILE A 270 -6.25 0.80 -12.07
N SER A 271 -7.03 1.60 -11.37
CA SER A 271 -6.56 2.90 -10.86
C SER A 271 -6.65 2.96 -9.34
N ALA A 272 -5.82 3.79 -8.73
CA ALA A 272 -5.75 4.00 -7.28
C ALA A 272 -5.40 5.45 -6.94
N ASP A 273 -5.46 5.79 -5.66
CA ASP A 273 -5.26 7.14 -5.12
C ASP A 273 -3.99 7.84 -5.61
N TRP A 274 -4.18 8.86 -6.45
CA TRP A 274 -3.10 9.59 -7.10
C TRP A 274 -2.47 10.66 -6.22
N THR A 275 -3.24 11.31 -5.34
CA THR A 275 -2.78 12.46 -4.55
C THR A 275 -2.87 12.13 -3.07
N GLN A 276 -1.72 12.11 -2.40
CA GLN A 276 -1.62 11.70 -1.00
C GLN A 276 -0.80 12.72 -0.19
N TYR A 277 -1.00 12.73 1.14
CA TYR A 277 -0.22 13.52 2.08
C TYR A 277 0.84 12.63 2.73
N LEU A 278 2.08 12.75 2.26
CA LEU A 278 3.14 11.75 2.46
C LEU A 278 4.36 12.33 3.19
N PRO A 279 5.15 11.50 3.88
CA PRO A 279 6.28 11.96 4.70
C PRO A 279 7.37 12.66 3.87
N ASN A 280 8.03 13.65 4.47
CA ASN A 280 9.17 14.33 3.88
C ASN A 280 10.47 13.53 4.06
N HIS A 281 11.40 13.71 3.13
CA HIS A 281 12.70 13.04 3.16
C HIS A 281 13.77 13.81 3.95
N ASP A 282 13.60 15.13 4.15
CA ASP A 282 14.61 16.04 4.71
C ASP A 282 14.32 16.53 6.13
N ASP A 283 13.29 16.00 6.77
CA ASP A 283 12.96 16.24 8.18
C ASP A 283 12.58 14.92 8.89
N ILE A 284 12.01 15.00 10.10
CA ILE A 284 11.69 13.82 10.91
C ILE A 284 10.19 13.59 11.12
N ASP A 285 9.36 14.57 10.79
CA ASP A 285 7.93 14.58 11.15
C ASP A 285 7.05 15.39 10.19
N GLY A 286 7.63 15.99 9.15
CA GLY A 286 6.94 16.80 8.16
C GLY A 286 6.35 15.96 7.04
N TYR A 287 5.34 16.54 6.39
CA TYR A 287 4.60 15.90 5.32
C TYR A 287 4.27 16.93 4.24
N HIS A 288 4.12 16.45 3.01
CA HIS A 288 3.71 17.25 1.86
C HIS A 288 2.65 16.53 1.05
N GLU A 289 1.83 17.30 0.34
CA GLU A 289 0.93 16.77 -0.67
C GLU A 289 1.72 16.51 -1.95
N THR A 290 1.57 15.32 -2.50
CA THR A 290 2.22 14.91 -3.75
C THR A 290 1.32 14.03 -4.58
N SER A 291 1.57 14.00 -5.88
CA SER A 291 0.63 13.49 -6.88
C SER A 291 1.36 12.68 -7.96
N GLY A 292 0.85 11.51 -8.30
CA GLY A 292 1.43 10.65 -9.34
C GLY A 292 1.01 9.19 -9.25
N THR A 293 1.13 8.46 -10.35
CA THR A 293 0.99 6.99 -10.37
C THR A 293 2.00 6.33 -9.43
N SER A 294 3.13 6.99 -9.23
CA SER A 294 4.17 6.64 -8.27
C SER A 294 3.67 6.51 -6.84
N PHE A 295 2.55 7.12 -6.46
CA PHE A 295 1.94 7.00 -5.12
C PHE A 295 0.72 6.09 -5.11
N ALA A 296 -0.05 6.05 -6.22
CA ALA A 296 -1.15 5.10 -6.42
C ALA A 296 -0.68 3.63 -6.39
N THR A 297 0.50 3.39 -6.95
CA THR A 297 1.12 2.05 -7.06
C THR A 297 1.47 1.44 -5.69
N PRO A 298 2.30 2.09 -4.84
CA PRO A 298 2.67 1.57 -3.53
C PRO A 298 1.49 1.55 -2.56
N ARG A 299 0.54 2.47 -2.70
CA ARG A 299 -0.73 2.43 -1.95
C ARG A 299 -1.47 1.11 -2.18
N THR A 300 -1.53 0.66 -3.43
CA THR A 300 -2.12 -0.64 -3.79
C THR A 300 -1.30 -1.80 -3.23
N ALA A 301 0.03 -1.74 -3.30
CA ALA A 301 0.88 -2.75 -2.67
C ALA A 301 0.61 -2.87 -1.16
N GLY A 302 0.41 -1.73 -0.48
CA GLY A 302 -0.01 -1.68 0.92
C GLY A 302 -1.38 -2.33 1.15
N ILE A 303 -2.39 -2.05 0.32
CA ILE A 303 -3.71 -2.71 0.39
C ILE A 303 -3.58 -4.23 0.26
N ILE A 304 -2.82 -4.71 -0.72
CA ILE A 304 -2.56 -6.14 -0.92
C ILE A 304 -1.89 -6.74 0.33
N SER A 305 -0.87 -6.07 0.85
CA SER A 305 -0.14 -6.54 2.04
C SER A 305 -1.05 -6.66 3.26
N PHE A 306 -2.01 -5.74 3.43
CA PHE A 306 -2.98 -5.79 4.51
C PHE A 306 -3.91 -6.99 4.38
N VAL A 307 -4.39 -7.25 3.16
CA VAL A 307 -5.24 -8.41 2.86
C VAL A 307 -4.50 -9.71 3.17
N LEU A 308 -3.27 -9.86 2.68
CA LEU A 308 -2.43 -11.04 2.94
C LEU A 308 -2.15 -11.23 4.44
N GLN A 309 -1.76 -10.17 5.15
CA GLN A 309 -1.53 -10.20 6.59
C GLN A 309 -2.79 -10.61 7.37
N SER A 310 -3.97 -10.12 6.96
CA SER A 310 -5.23 -10.45 7.61
C SER A 310 -5.60 -11.92 7.43
N LEU A 311 -5.45 -12.45 6.22
CA LEU A 311 -5.69 -13.86 5.92
C LEU A 311 -4.70 -14.76 6.67
N ARG A 312 -3.42 -14.38 6.73
CA ARG A 312 -2.40 -15.10 7.52
C ARG A 312 -2.76 -15.15 9.00
N HIS A 313 -3.24 -14.05 9.55
CA HIS A 313 -3.73 -14.02 10.93
C HIS A 313 -4.92 -14.95 11.14
N GLU A 314 -5.90 -14.92 10.23
CA GLU A 314 -7.12 -15.75 10.31
C GLU A 314 -6.82 -17.25 10.20
N PHE A 315 -5.90 -17.63 9.32
CA PHE A 315 -5.57 -19.02 9.00
C PHE A 315 -4.24 -19.51 9.60
N THR A 316 -3.71 -18.80 10.59
CA THR A 316 -2.52 -19.18 11.37
C THR A 316 -1.25 -19.42 10.55
N ASP A 317 -1.09 -18.72 9.43
CA ASP A 317 0.12 -18.74 8.63
C ASP A 317 1.13 -17.73 9.21
N SER A 318 2.21 -18.26 9.78
CA SER A 318 3.22 -17.47 10.49
C SER A 318 4.39 -17.00 9.61
N SER A 319 4.31 -17.18 8.30
CA SER A 319 5.38 -16.78 7.37
C SER A 319 4.82 -15.95 6.20
N SER A 320 5.70 -15.52 5.30
CA SER A 320 5.42 -14.57 4.21
C SER A 320 6.14 -15.00 2.93
N GLY A 321 5.78 -14.38 1.81
CA GLY A 321 6.29 -14.69 0.48
C GLY A 321 5.62 -15.91 -0.13
N ALA A 322 6.05 -16.24 -1.35
CA ALA A 322 5.55 -17.35 -2.16
C ALA A 322 6.67 -18.33 -2.51
N SER A 323 7.48 -18.71 -1.51
CA SER A 323 8.64 -19.59 -1.71
C SER A 323 8.27 -20.97 -2.25
N GLU A 324 9.25 -21.71 -2.78
CA GLU A 324 9.05 -23.08 -3.25
C GLU A 324 8.54 -24.00 -2.12
N GLU A 325 8.98 -23.78 -0.87
CA GLU A 325 8.52 -24.54 0.30
C GLU A 325 7.03 -24.32 0.60
N ARG A 326 6.50 -23.15 0.21
CA ARG A 326 5.08 -22.76 0.31
C ARG A 326 4.29 -23.15 -0.94
N GLY A 327 4.89 -23.91 -1.85
CA GLY A 327 4.28 -24.32 -3.12
C GLY A 327 3.91 -23.15 -4.03
N GLY A 328 4.55 -21.99 -3.88
CA GLY A 328 4.19 -20.78 -4.62
C GLY A 328 2.96 -20.03 -4.09
N MET A 329 2.45 -20.39 -2.90
CA MET A 329 1.30 -19.73 -2.29
C MET A 329 1.73 -18.52 -1.46
N LEU A 330 1.02 -17.39 -1.62
CA LEU A 330 1.21 -16.19 -0.81
C LEU A 330 0.69 -16.42 0.60
N VAL A 331 -0.47 -17.06 0.77
CA VAL A 331 -0.94 -17.53 2.09
C VAL A 331 -0.97 -19.05 2.07
N ASP A 332 -0.39 -19.68 3.07
CA ASP A 332 -0.38 -21.14 3.26
C ASP A 332 -0.64 -21.46 4.73
N GLY A 333 -1.93 -21.48 5.09
CA GLY A 333 -2.42 -21.66 6.45
C GLY A 333 -3.28 -22.92 6.62
N ASP A 334 -3.98 -23.01 7.73
CA ASP A 334 -4.76 -24.18 8.14
C ASP A 334 -5.90 -24.52 7.14
N ASN A 335 -5.62 -25.48 6.24
CA ASN A 335 -6.50 -25.87 5.12
C ASN A 335 -6.93 -24.69 4.22
N PHE A 336 -6.09 -23.67 4.14
CA PHE A 336 -6.36 -22.45 3.39
C PHE A 336 -5.11 -22.03 2.64
N SER A 337 -5.25 -21.78 1.35
CA SER A 337 -4.15 -21.31 0.51
C SER A 337 -4.64 -20.22 -0.42
N VAL A 338 -3.80 -19.21 -0.66
CA VAL A 338 -4.05 -18.13 -1.62
C VAL A 338 -2.84 -17.95 -2.50
N SER A 339 -3.05 -18.07 -3.81
CA SER A 339 -2.04 -17.82 -4.84
C SER A 339 -2.03 -16.35 -5.27
N ASN A 340 -1.03 -15.95 -6.06
CA ASN A 340 -1.03 -14.63 -6.69
C ASN A 340 -2.22 -14.44 -7.66
N ALA A 341 -2.67 -15.48 -8.35
CA ALA A 341 -3.81 -15.42 -9.26
C ALA A 341 -5.11 -15.13 -8.50
N ASP A 342 -5.34 -15.80 -7.36
CA ASP A 342 -6.50 -15.56 -6.51
C ASP A 342 -6.57 -14.09 -6.07
N VAL A 343 -5.44 -13.50 -5.66
CA VAL A 343 -5.37 -12.09 -5.26
C VAL A 343 -5.68 -11.16 -6.44
N ARG A 344 -5.10 -11.41 -7.62
CA ARG A 344 -5.37 -10.60 -8.83
C ARG A 344 -6.84 -10.66 -9.22
N GLN A 345 -7.43 -11.85 -9.20
CA GLN A 345 -8.85 -12.03 -9.48
C GLN A 345 -9.72 -11.27 -8.48
N ALA A 346 -9.41 -11.37 -7.18
CA ALA A 346 -10.13 -10.63 -6.14
C ALA A 346 -10.05 -9.12 -6.36
N ILE A 347 -8.87 -8.58 -6.72
CA ILE A 347 -8.68 -7.16 -7.06
C ILE A 347 -9.58 -6.76 -8.22
N ASN A 348 -9.55 -7.51 -9.32
CA ASN A 348 -10.36 -7.24 -10.52
C ASN A 348 -11.86 -7.23 -10.22
N LEU A 349 -12.33 -8.19 -9.40
CA LEU A 349 -13.73 -8.28 -8.99
C LEU A 349 -14.15 -7.13 -8.07
N SER A 350 -13.25 -6.73 -7.15
CA SER A 350 -13.54 -5.70 -6.14
C SER A 350 -13.52 -4.27 -6.70
N ALA A 351 -12.76 -4.03 -7.77
CA ALA A 351 -12.59 -2.70 -8.34
C ALA A 351 -13.94 -2.11 -8.74
N TRP A 352 -14.13 -0.80 -8.65
CA TRP A 352 -15.44 -0.17 -8.93
C TRP A 352 -15.32 1.06 -9.81
N TYR A 353 -16.40 1.44 -10.47
CA TYR A 353 -16.46 2.69 -11.23
C TYR A 353 -17.31 3.70 -10.46
N PRO A 354 -16.87 4.97 -10.36
CA PRO A 354 -17.64 6.00 -9.66
C PRO A 354 -18.97 6.28 -10.35
N GLU A 355 -19.89 6.87 -9.58
CA GLU A 355 -21.14 7.40 -10.13
C GLU A 355 -20.91 8.69 -10.92
N PHE A 356 -21.92 9.10 -11.69
CA PHE A 356 -21.85 10.30 -12.53
C PHE A 356 -21.82 11.59 -11.70
N GLY A 357 -20.71 12.33 -11.77
CA GLY A 357 -20.59 13.70 -11.29
C GLY A 357 -19.17 14.21 -11.57
N TRP A 358 -19.02 15.27 -12.37
CA TRP A 358 -17.69 15.78 -12.76
C TRP A 358 -17.66 17.30 -12.69
N ASP A 359 -16.63 17.85 -12.05
CA ASP A 359 -16.29 19.27 -12.11
C ASP A 359 -15.29 19.54 -13.24
N PRO A 360 -15.64 20.30 -14.30
CA PRO A 360 -14.72 20.61 -15.39
C PRO A 360 -13.51 21.49 -15.02
N THR A 361 -13.40 21.93 -13.75
CA THR A 361 -12.31 22.79 -13.26
C THR A 361 -11.30 22.08 -12.36
N SER A 362 -11.52 20.80 -12.06
CA SER A 362 -10.75 20.02 -11.10
C SER A 362 -9.39 19.50 -11.60
N GLY A 363 -9.16 19.48 -12.92
CA GLY A 363 -7.97 18.87 -13.52
C GLY A 363 -8.10 17.38 -13.82
N THR A 364 -9.29 16.80 -13.67
CA THR A 364 -9.59 15.41 -14.05
C THR A 364 -10.44 15.34 -15.33
N MET A 365 -10.66 14.12 -15.83
CA MET A 365 -11.62 13.82 -16.88
C MET A 365 -12.70 12.86 -16.37
N PRO A 366 -13.96 13.02 -16.83
CA PRO A 366 -15.02 12.12 -16.46
C PRO A 366 -14.74 10.71 -16.97
N ILE A 367 -15.09 9.71 -16.17
CA ILE A 367 -15.07 8.31 -16.62
C ILE A 367 -16.08 8.09 -17.75
N SER A 368 -15.61 7.47 -18.82
CA SER A 368 -16.37 7.17 -20.03
C SER A 368 -17.48 6.16 -19.71
N PRO A 369 -18.75 6.47 -20.02
CA PRO A 369 -19.85 5.55 -19.76
C PRO A 369 -19.92 4.38 -20.75
N VAL A 370 -19.06 4.36 -21.78
CA VAL A 370 -19.08 3.33 -22.84
C VAL A 370 -17.87 2.41 -22.75
N MET A 371 -16.71 2.93 -22.34
CA MET A 371 -15.47 2.15 -22.23
C MET A 371 -14.61 2.67 -21.06
N PRO A 372 -15.11 2.58 -19.82
CA PRO A 372 -14.39 3.08 -18.63
C PRO A 372 -13.05 2.35 -18.43
N CYS A 373 -12.99 1.08 -18.85
CA CYS A 373 -11.78 0.24 -18.84
C CYS A 373 -10.56 0.85 -19.53
N THR A 374 -10.74 1.63 -20.60
CA THR A 374 -9.62 2.26 -21.30
C THR A 374 -8.98 3.38 -20.47
N GLN A 375 -9.72 3.89 -19.49
CA GLN A 375 -9.30 4.95 -18.59
C GLN A 375 -8.78 4.41 -17.27
N THR A 376 -9.50 3.49 -16.63
CA THR A 376 -9.23 3.02 -15.26
C THR A 376 -9.14 1.50 -15.11
N GLY A 377 -9.05 0.75 -16.21
CA GLY A 377 -8.95 -0.71 -16.16
C GLY A 377 -10.20 -1.36 -15.56
N TRP A 378 -10.04 -2.32 -14.66
CA TRP A 378 -11.15 -2.94 -13.92
C TRP A 378 -11.92 -1.95 -13.04
N GLY A 379 -11.32 -0.81 -12.68
CA GLY A 379 -11.90 0.25 -11.86
C GLY A 379 -10.94 0.81 -10.82
N LEU A 380 -11.49 1.56 -9.88
CA LEU A 380 -10.78 2.09 -8.71
C LEU A 380 -10.61 1.01 -7.64
N VAL A 381 -9.42 0.97 -7.04
CA VAL A 381 -9.09 0.21 -5.84
C VAL A 381 -8.54 1.17 -4.79
N ASN A 382 -9.16 1.19 -3.61
CA ASN A 382 -8.74 1.98 -2.46
C ASN A 382 -8.92 1.22 -1.14
N LEU A 383 -8.73 1.90 0.00
CA LEU A 383 -8.83 1.25 1.32
C LEU A 383 -10.20 0.57 1.56
N SER A 384 -11.27 1.04 0.93
CA SER A 384 -12.61 0.43 1.07
C SER A 384 -12.69 -0.98 0.46
N ASN A 385 -11.77 -1.33 -0.44
CA ASN A 385 -11.69 -2.65 -1.08
C ASN A 385 -11.12 -3.73 -0.16
N ILE A 386 -10.40 -3.37 0.93
CA ILE A 386 -9.72 -4.35 1.81
C ILE A 386 -10.68 -5.42 2.35
N GLN A 387 -11.80 -5.00 2.95
CA GLN A 387 -12.74 -5.95 3.55
C GLN A 387 -13.44 -6.84 2.50
N PRO A 388 -13.95 -6.30 1.38
CA PRO A 388 -14.44 -7.13 0.27
C PRO A 388 -13.41 -8.14 -0.26
N LEU A 389 -12.14 -7.75 -0.38
CA LEU A 389 -11.06 -8.66 -0.81
C LEU A 389 -10.86 -9.82 0.17
N ILE A 390 -10.74 -9.51 1.46
CA ILE A 390 -10.58 -10.53 2.50
C ILE A 390 -11.78 -11.48 2.50
N ALA A 391 -13.01 -10.92 2.49
CA ALA A 391 -14.24 -11.70 2.55
C ALA A 391 -14.42 -12.62 1.34
N HIS A 392 -13.95 -12.18 0.16
CA HIS A 392 -13.94 -13.00 -1.04
C HIS A 392 -12.92 -14.13 -0.97
N LEU A 393 -11.67 -13.80 -0.63
CA LEU A 393 -10.57 -14.77 -0.58
C LEU A 393 -10.79 -15.84 0.51
N ASN A 394 -11.30 -15.46 1.68
CA ASN A 394 -11.65 -16.40 2.75
C ASN A 394 -13.02 -17.09 2.54
N GLN A 395 -13.69 -16.81 1.41
CA GLN A 395 -14.95 -17.43 1.00
C GLN A 395 -16.14 -17.15 1.92
N THR A 396 -16.06 -16.12 2.78
CA THR A 396 -17.19 -15.71 3.63
C THR A 396 -18.24 -14.95 2.84
N GLU A 397 -17.84 -14.11 1.89
CA GLU A 397 -18.74 -13.38 0.99
C GLU A 397 -18.17 -13.30 -0.44
N PRO A 398 -18.84 -13.83 -1.46
CA PRO A 398 -18.34 -13.75 -2.84
C PRO A 398 -18.52 -12.34 -3.42
N LEU A 399 -17.53 -11.88 -4.19
CA LEU A 399 -17.68 -10.72 -5.07
C LEU A 399 -18.47 -11.11 -6.32
N SER A 400 -19.25 -10.17 -6.85
CA SER A 400 -20.03 -10.39 -8.07
C SER A 400 -19.17 -10.31 -9.33
N ASP A 401 -19.53 -11.10 -10.34
CA ASP A 401 -18.97 -10.99 -11.69
C ASP A 401 -19.01 -9.56 -12.23
N ARG A 402 -18.02 -9.21 -13.06
CA ARG A 402 -17.95 -7.90 -13.68
C ARG A 402 -18.92 -7.81 -14.86
N PRO A 403 -19.36 -6.60 -15.24
CA PRO A 403 -20.13 -6.42 -16.47
C PRO A 403 -19.39 -6.99 -17.69
N SER A 404 -20.09 -7.72 -18.56
CA SER A 404 -19.48 -8.45 -19.69
C SER A 404 -18.73 -7.56 -20.69
N ASP A 405 -19.11 -6.28 -20.79
CA ASP A 405 -18.42 -5.27 -21.61
C ASP A 405 -17.08 -4.84 -20.98
N VAL A 406 -17.01 -4.73 -19.66
CA VAL A 406 -15.77 -4.51 -18.91
C VAL A 406 -14.85 -5.72 -19.06
N GLU A 407 -15.36 -6.94 -18.87
CA GLU A 407 -14.59 -8.17 -19.05
C GLU A 407 -14.02 -8.28 -20.47
N ALA A 408 -14.84 -8.04 -21.50
CA ALA A 408 -14.39 -8.07 -22.89
C ALA A 408 -13.31 -7.02 -23.18
N CYS A 409 -13.44 -5.84 -22.58
CA CYS A 409 -12.44 -4.79 -22.73
C CYS A 409 -11.11 -5.13 -22.05
N MET A 410 -11.16 -5.65 -20.83
CA MET A 410 -9.96 -6.02 -20.08
C MET A 410 -9.28 -7.26 -20.67
N ALA A 411 -10.06 -8.21 -21.21
CA ALA A 411 -9.52 -9.31 -22.01
C ALA A 411 -8.76 -8.78 -23.25
N ALA A 412 -9.34 -7.81 -23.97
CA ALA A 412 -8.65 -7.18 -25.10
C ALA A 412 -7.39 -6.41 -24.65
N ASN A 413 -7.42 -5.74 -23.50
CA ASN A 413 -6.24 -5.08 -22.93
C ASN A 413 -5.13 -6.10 -22.62
N GLN A 414 -5.48 -7.21 -21.98
CA GLN A 414 -4.55 -8.30 -21.68
C GLN A 414 -3.95 -8.91 -22.96
N GLU A 415 -4.76 -9.15 -23.99
CA GLU A 415 -4.28 -9.65 -25.29
C GLU A 415 -3.30 -8.68 -25.96
N LEU A 416 -3.52 -7.36 -25.82
CA LEU A 416 -2.59 -6.35 -26.33
C LEU A 416 -1.25 -6.38 -25.58
N ARG A 417 -1.27 -6.51 -24.25
CA ARG A 417 -0.06 -6.64 -23.42
C ARG A 417 0.72 -7.90 -23.77
N GLU A 418 0.05 -9.05 -23.83
CA GLU A 418 0.64 -10.33 -24.24
C GLU A 418 1.23 -10.26 -25.66
N SER A 419 0.53 -9.62 -26.60
CA SER A 419 1.01 -9.46 -27.97
C SER A 419 2.22 -8.52 -28.06
N TYR A 420 2.21 -7.42 -27.30
CA TYR A 420 3.29 -6.45 -27.30
C TYR A 420 4.56 -7.06 -26.69
N TRP A 421 4.47 -7.56 -25.45
CA TRP A 421 5.62 -8.08 -24.71
C TRP A 421 6.07 -9.46 -25.19
N GLY A 422 5.18 -10.28 -25.75
CA GLY A 422 5.54 -11.54 -26.40
C GLY A 422 6.31 -11.36 -27.72
N ALA A 423 6.19 -10.19 -28.36
CA ALA A 423 6.94 -9.84 -29.57
C ALA A 423 8.16 -8.94 -29.29
N TYR A 424 8.25 -8.36 -28.10
CA TYR A 424 9.32 -7.45 -27.71
C TYR A 424 10.61 -8.25 -27.47
N PRO A 425 11.77 -7.81 -27.99
CA PRO A 425 13.02 -8.54 -27.79
C PRO A 425 13.49 -8.39 -26.34
N SER A 426 13.09 -9.32 -25.47
CA SER A 426 13.70 -9.52 -24.16
C SER A 426 15.18 -9.82 -24.35
N THR A 427 16.04 -9.16 -23.58
CA THR A 427 17.46 -9.48 -23.58
C THR A 427 17.65 -10.90 -23.10
N VAL A 428 18.02 -11.82 -24.01
CA VAL A 428 18.28 -13.21 -23.65
C VAL A 428 19.53 -13.27 -22.74
N HIS A 429 19.34 -13.18 -21.43
CA HIS A 429 20.30 -13.74 -20.50
C HIS A 429 20.22 -15.25 -20.66
N SER A 430 21.29 -15.83 -21.22
CA SER A 430 21.44 -17.26 -21.45
C SER A 430 21.48 -18.02 -20.12
N ILE A 431 20.32 -18.27 -19.53
CA ILE A 431 20.13 -19.33 -18.54
C ILE A 431 19.54 -20.50 -19.32
N VAL A 432 20.34 -21.56 -19.47
CA VAL A 432 19.87 -22.82 -20.05
C VAL A 432 18.91 -23.46 -19.05
N VAL A 433 17.62 -23.18 -19.19
CA VAL A 433 16.56 -23.94 -18.54
C VAL A 433 15.77 -24.67 -19.63
N ASN A 434 15.65 -25.98 -19.48
CA ASN A 434 14.85 -26.81 -20.39
C ASN A 434 13.39 -26.37 -20.28
N PHE A 435 12.86 -25.79 -21.36
CA PHE A 435 11.43 -25.54 -21.52
C PHE A 435 10.68 -26.88 -21.45
N ALA A 436 9.99 -27.11 -20.33
CA ALA A 436 8.73 -27.83 -20.37
C ALA A 436 7.66 -26.76 -20.62
N ASP A 437 7.07 -26.79 -21.81
CA ASP A 437 5.86 -26.05 -22.15
C ASP A 437 4.73 -26.47 -21.19
N GLU A 438 4.58 -25.75 -20.09
CA GLU A 438 3.34 -25.71 -19.34
C GLU A 438 2.94 -24.24 -19.28
N GLN A 439 1.89 -23.89 -20.01
CA GLN A 439 1.24 -22.59 -19.92
C GLN A 439 0.75 -22.43 -18.48
N THR A 440 1.56 -21.81 -17.61
CA THR A 440 1.05 -21.18 -16.40
C THR A 440 0.16 -20.03 -16.86
N THR A 441 -1.15 -20.28 -16.78
CA THR A 441 -2.19 -19.38 -17.23
C THR A 441 -2.32 -18.22 -16.26
N TRP A 442 -1.70 -17.08 -16.59
CA TRP A 442 -1.96 -15.76 -15.98
C TRP A 442 -3.36 -15.20 -16.34
N ARG A 443 -4.21 -16.04 -16.95
CA ARG A 443 -5.45 -15.65 -17.61
C ARG A 443 -6.71 -15.85 -16.75
N ASP A 444 -6.60 -16.50 -15.59
CA ASP A 444 -7.75 -16.85 -14.74
C ASP A 444 -7.67 -16.21 -13.34
#